data_AF-A0A2H0AQF4-F1
#
_entry.id   AF-A0A2H0AQF4-F1
#
_cell.length_a   1.000
_cell.length_b   1.000
_cell.length_c   1.000
_cell.angle_alpha   90.00
_cell.angle_beta   90.00
_cell.angle_gamma   90.00
#
_symmetry.space_group_name_H-M   'P 1'
#
loop_
_entity.id
_entity.type
_entity.pdbx_description
1 polymer ?
#
loop_
_entity_poly.entity_id
_entity_poly.type
_entity_poly.pdbx_seq_one_letter_code
_entity_poly.pdbx_strand_id
1 'polypeptide(L)'
;MKKVLTTCEFCGCGCNFYLGVEGGEIVAVYPSVSHPISQGRLCIKGWQGHEYIHSPERLMAPLIKERNGFREASWNEAYQLITNKFSQIRTQYSSDSIAVLSSAKCTNEENYLMQKFARACLGTNNVDHCARLCHASTVIGLATTFGSGAMTNSINEIEGADVIFIIGSNTTEQHPLIGDRVLRAITKGAKVIVADPRQTQVAKLSSLYLMHKPGSDVALLNGMMNVIITEGLEDKEFIAERTEG
;
A
#
# COMPACT_ATOMS: atom_id res chain seq x y z
N MET A 1 -15.86 29.18 2.50
CA MET A 1 -15.01 27.98 2.29
C MET A 1 -15.78 26.78 1.71
N LYS A 2 -15.32 26.27 0.55
CA LYS A 2 -15.83 25.08 -0.14
C LYS A 2 -15.18 23.82 0.45
N LYS A 3 -15.92 22.71 0.55
CA LYS A 3 -15.36 21.41 0.98
C LYS A 3 -15.28 20.46 -0.22
N VAL A 4 -14.12 19.87 -0.45
CA VAL A 4 -13.88 18.93 -1.55
C VAL A 4 -13.45 17.59 -0.97
N LEU A 5 -14.24 16.54 -1.22
CA LEU A 5 -13.93 15.19 -0.74
C LEU A 5 -12.70 14.64 -1.48
N THR A 6 -11.79 14.02 -0.74
CA THR A 6 -10.62 13.30 -1.27
C THR A 6 -10.32 12.05 -0.43
N THR A 7 -9.41 11.24 -0.95
CA THR A 7 -8.86 10.05 -0.30
C THR A 7 -7.41 10.31 0.09
N CYS A 8 -7.03 9.89 1.29
CA CYS A 8 -5.67 9.95 1.81
C CYS A 8 -4.69 9.18 0.93
N GLU A 9 -3.65 9.86 0.50
CA GLU A 9 -2.63 9.36 -0.43
C GLU A 9 -1.45 8.64 0.26
N PHE A 10 -1.50 8.41 1.58
CA PHE A 10 -0.36 7.85 2.32
C PHE A 10 -0.25 6.32 2.30
N CYS A 11 -1.10 5.62 3.05
CA CYS A 11 -1.04 4.16 3.21
C CYS A 11 -2.31 3.47 2.70
N GLY A 12 -2.32 2.14 2.67
CA GLY A 12 -3.42 1.34 2.13
C GLY A 12 -4.73 1.35 2.94
N CYS A 13 -4.86 2.17 4.00
CA CYS A 13 -6.11 2.29 4.76
C CYS A 13 -7.22 3.02 4.00
N GLY A 14 -6.89 3.87 3.03
CA GLY A 14 -7.88 4.57 2.19
C GLY A 14 -8.81 5.51 2.96
N CYS A 15 -8.30 6.30 3.90
CA CYS A 15 -9.13 7.22 4.70
C CYS A 15 -9.67 8.37 3.85
N ASN A 16 -10.96 8.71 3.97
CA ASN A 16 -11.50 9.90 3.31
C ASN A 16 -11.60 11.11 4.25
N PHE A 17 -11.41 12.29 3.67
CA PHE A 17 -11.58 13.59 4.32
C PHE A 17 -11.89 14.66 3.28
N TYR A 18 -12.34 15.83 3.75
CA TYR A 18 -12.58 16.98 2.91
C TYR A 18 -11.44 17.98 3.04
N LEU A 19 -10.97 18.48 1.91
CA LEU A 19 -10.13 19.66 1.81
C LEU A 19 -11.02 20.90 1.88
N GLY A 20 -10.75 21.79 2.83
CA GLY A 20 -11.34 23.11 2.91
C GLY A 20 -10.62 24.05 1.96
N VAL A 21 -11.34 24.61 0.99
CA VAL A 21 -10.80 25.49 -0.05
C VAL A 21 -11.38 26.89 0.09
N GLU A 22 -10.51 27.88 0.15
CA GLU A 22 -10.84 29.30 0.25
C GLU A 22 -9.88 30.11 -0.62
N GLY A 23 -10.41 31.03 -1.43
CA GLY A 23 -9.58 31.82 -2.35
C GLY A 23 -8.85 31.01 -3.43
N GLY A 24 -9.23 29.75 -3.66
CA GLY A 24 -8.52 28.83 -4.56
C GLY A 24 -7.45 27.97 -3.87
N GLU A 25 -7.16 28.26 -2.61
CA GLU A 25 -6.13 27.58 -1.83
C GLU A 25 -6.73 26.59 -0.83
N ILE A 26 -6.01 25.52 -0.56
CA ILE A 26 -6.35 24.57 0.50
C ILE A 26 -5.90 25.15 1.84
N VAL A 27 -6.82 25.29 2.79
CA VAL A 27 -6.59 25.93 4.09
C VAL A 27 -6.95 25.05 5.28
N ALA A 28 -7.65 23.93 5.06
CA ALA A 28 -8.11 23.08 6.15
C ALA A 28 -8.37 21.62 5.72
N VAL A 29 -8.41 20.72 6.71
CA VAL A 29 -8.82 19.32 6.56
C VAL A 29 -9.99 19.04 7.51
N TYR A 30 -11.04 18.39 6.98
CA TYR A 30 -12.19 17.93 7.76
C TYR A 30 -12.36 16.42 7.57
N PRO A 31 -12.20 15.59 8.61
CA PRO A 31 -12.41 14.15 8.50
C PRO A 31 -13.81 13.81 7.98
N SER A 32 -13.91 12.80 7.12
CA SER A 32 -15.21 12.29 6.70
C SER A 32 -15.77 11.36 7.77
N VAL A 33 -16.81 11.82 8.47
CA VAL A 33 -17.45 11.08 9.58
C VAL A 33 -18.16 9.82 9.09
N SER A 34 -18.78 9.88 7.91
CA SER A 34 -19.52 8.75 7.33
C SER A 34 -18.64 7.70 6.64
N HIS A 35 -17.33 7.95 6.50
CA HIS A 35 -16.46 7.02 5.79
C HIS A 35 -16.28 5.70 6.56
N PRO A 36 -16.49 4.53 5.93
CA PRO A 36 -16.58 3.24 6.64
C PRO A 36 -15.30 2.85 7.37
N ILE A 37 -14.14 3.22 6.82
CA ILE A 37 -12.84 2.87 7.43
C ILE A 37 -12.41 3.89 8.48
N SER A 38 -12.40 5.17 8.13
CA SER A 38 -11.84 6.23 8.98
C SER A 38 -12.81 6.73 10.05
N GLN A 39 -14.13 6.71 9.80
CA GLN A 39 -15.16 7.08 10.77
C GLN A 39 -14.86 8.43 11.48
N GLY A 40 -14.44 9.43 10.72
CA GLY A 40 -14.08 10.75 11.25
C GLY A 40 -12.68 10.84 11.91
N ARG A 41 -11.84 9.80 11.83
CA ARG A 41 -10.47 9.79 12.33
C ARG A 41 -9.44 9.91 11.22
N LEU A 42 -8.34 10.58 11.51
CA LEU A 42 -7.14 10.62 10.67
C LEU A 42 -5.91 10.48 11.56
N CYS A 43 -4.87 9.82 11.05
CA CYS A 43 -3.54 9.90 11.66
C CYS A 43 -2.87 11.23 11.28
N ILE A 44 -1.70 11.53 11.88
CA ILE A 44 -0.97 12.77 11.61
C ILE A 44 -0.73 13.02 10.11
N LYS A 45 -0.40 11.97 9.35
CA LYS A 45 -0.20 12.05 7.90
C LYS A 45 -1.46 12.51 7.17
N GLY A 46 -2.64 12.01 7.56
CA GLY A 46 -3.91 12.42 6.95
C GLY A 46 -4.30 13.85 7.30
N TRP A 47 -4.02 14.30 8.51
CA TRP A 47 -4.26 15.70 8.91
C TRP A 47 -3.37 16.69 8.15
N GLN A 48 -2.12 16.32 7.89
CA GLN A 48 -1.12 17.19 7.25
C GLN A 48 -0.90 16.90 5.76
N GLY A 49 -1.66 15.98 5.16
CA GLY A 49 -1.45 15.49 3.80
C GLY A 49 -1.59 16.53 2.68
N HIS A 50 -2.05 17.73 3.01
CA HIS A 50 -2.16 18.81 2.03
C HIS A 50 -0.99 19.81 2.10
N GLU A 51 -0.17 19.78 3.16
CA GLU A 51 0.85 20.81 3.38
C GLU A 51 1.89 20.86 2.25
N TYR A 52 2.26 19.70 1.69
CA TYR A 52 3.24 19.64 0.60
C TYR A 52 2.75 20.27 -0.71
N ILE A 53 1.44 20.50 -0.88
CA ILE A 53 0.87 21.10 -2.10
C ILE A 53 1.40 22.52 -2.29
N HIS A 54 1.60 23.23 -1.18
CA HIS A 54 2.09 24.61 -1.12
C HIS A 54 3.60 24.72 -0.92
N SER A 55 4.33 23.59 -0.95
CA SER A 55 5.77 23.60 -0.76
C SER A 55 6.45 24.38 -1.89
N PRO A 56 7.38 25.32 -1.57
CA PRO A 56 8.16 26.02 -2.59
C PRO A 56 9.15 25.11 -3.33
N GLU A 57 9.39 23.89 -2.83
CA GLU A 57 10.29 22.91 -3.44
C GLU A 57 9.63 22.07 -4.54
N ARG A 58 8.35 22.30 -4.83
CA ARG A 58 7.64 21.56 -5.88
C ARG A 58 8.22 21.84 -7.25
N LEU A 59 8.19 20.82 -8.12
CA LEU A 59 8.50 20.98 -9.53
C LEU A 59 7.43 21.83 -10.21
N MET A 60 7.82 23.02 -10.67
CA MET A 60 6.92 23.99 -11.32
C MET A 60 7.06 24.03 -12.85
N ALA A 61 8.16 23.50 -13.39
CA ALA A 61 8.43 23.42 -14.83
C ALA A 61 9.16 22.13 -15.20
N PRO A 62 9.06 21.65 -16.45
CA PRO A 62 9.94 20.60 -16.96
C PRO A 62 11.42 21.00 -16.83
N LEU A 63 12.25 20.05 -16.42
CA LEU A 63 13.69 20.24 -16.26
C LEU A 63 14.46 19.28 -17.17
N ILE A 64 15.39 19.80 -17.98
CA ILE A 64 16.27 19.00 -18.84
C ILE A 64 17.67 18.97 -18.21
N LYS A 65 18.24 17.77 -18.07
CA LYS A 65 19.60 17.58 -17.55
C LYS A 65 20.63 17.99 -18.60
N GLU A 66 21.55 18.85 -18.22
CA GLU A 66 22.73 19.24 -18.97
C GLU A 66 24.02 18.90 -18.18
N ARG A 67 25.21 19.11 -18.78
CA ARG A 67 26.50 18.78 -18.15
C ARG A 67 26.67 19.40 -16.77
N ASN A 68 26.21 20.64 -16.58
CA ASN A 68 26.44 21.43 -15.37
C ASN A 68 25.21 21.56 -14.47
N GLY A 69 24.12 20.80 -14.71
CA GLY A 69 22.91 20.95 -13.88
C GLY A 69 21.62 20.59 -14.61
N PHE A 70 20.52 21.18 -14.16
CA PHE A 70 19.23 21.12 -14.82
C PHE A 70 18.86 22.52 -15.30
N ARG A 71 18.23 22.61 -16.47
CA ARG A 71 17.66 23.85 -17.01
C ARG A 71 16.15 23.69 -17.17
N GLU A 72 15.40 24.73 -16.87
CA GLU A 72 13.97 24.80 -17.18
C GLU A 72 13.74 24.75 -18.70
N ALA A 73 12.70 24.03 -19.10
CA ALA A 73 12.31 23.84 -20.48
C ALA A 73 10.81 24.06 -20.64
N SER A 74 10.40 24.41 -21.87
CA SER A 74 8.97 24.42 -22.20
C SER A 74 8.44 22.97 -22.27
N TRP A 75 7.12 22.80 -22.07
CA TRP A 75 6.47 21.51 -22.25
C TRP A 75 6.69 20.93 -23.66
N ASN A 76 6.62 21.77 -24.70
CA ASN A 76 6.86 21.33 -26.08
C ASN A 76 8.29 20.81 -26.28
N GLU A 77 9.29 21.51 -25.75
CA GLU A 77 10.69 21.08 -25.80
C GLU A 77 10.89 19.74 -25.06
N ALA A 78 10.33 19.62 -23.85
CA ALA A 78 10.41 18.40 -23.05
C ALA A 78 9.76 17.21 -23.77
N TYR A 79 8.55 17.38 -24.31
CA TYR A 79 7.87 16.32 -25.04
C TYR A 79 8.60 15.94 -26.32
N GLN A 80 9.09 16.91 -27.09
CA GLN A 80 9.85 16.62 -28.31
C GLN A 80 11.14 15.84 -27.99
N LEU A 81 11.83 16.19 -26.91
CA LEU A 81 13.01 15.45 -26.46
C LEU A 81 12.65 14.00 -26.08
N ILE A 82 11.60 13.82 -25.29
CA ILE A 82 11.13 12.49 -24.84
C ILE A 82 10.76 11.62 -26.05
N THR A 83 9.94 12.13 -26.97
CA THR A 83 9.48 11.36 -28.13
C THR A 83 10.64 11.02 -29.07
N ASN A 84 11.55 11.97 -29.33
CA ASN A 84 12.75 11.72 -30.13
C ASN A 84 13.62 10.63 -29.51
N LYS A 85 13.81 10.65 -28.19
CA LYS A 85 14.61 9.64 -27.48
C LYS A 85 13.96 8.26 -27.49
N PHE A 86 12.66 8.17 -27.26
CA PHE A 86 11.95 6.89 -27.38
C PHE A 86 12.04 6.33 -28.79
N SER A 87 11.82 7.14 -29.82
CA SER A 87 11.96 6.70 -31.22
C SER A 87 13.38 6.24 -31.52
N GLN A 88 14.39 7.01 -31.11
CA GLN A 88 15.80 6.65 -31.29
C GLN A 88 16.14 5.29 -30.65
N ILE A 89 15.75 5.09 -29.38
CA ILE A 89 16.03 3.85 -28.65
C ILE A 89 15.33 2.66 -29.32
N ARG A 90 14.07 2.84 -29.74
CA ARG A 90 13.30 1.80 -30.42
C ARG A 90 13.93 1.39 -31.75
N THR A 91 14.39 2.35 -32.55
CA THR A 91 15.02 2.08 -33.85
C THR A 91 16.41 1.46 -33.69
N GLN A 92 17.19 1.92 -32.71
CA GLN A 92 18.57 1.48 -32.53
C GLN A 92 18.68 0.13 -31.80
N TYR A 93 17.76 -0.17 -30.88
CA TYR A 93 17.81 -1.34 -30.02
C TYR A 93 16.54 -2.18 -30.12
N SER A 94 15.49 -1.82 -29.38
CA SER A 94 14.17 -2.46 -29.41
C SER A 94 13.19 -1.68 -28.51
N SER A 95 11.90 -2.00 -28.60
CA SER A 95 10.90 -1.53 -27.63
C SER A 95 11.18 -2.03 -26.22
N ASP A 96 11.66 -3.28 -26.08
CA ASP A 96 12.02 -3.88 -24.79
C ASP A 96 13.31 -3.30 -24.18
N SER A 97 13.98 -2.38 -24.88
CA SER A 97 15.06 -1.56 -24.29
C SER A 97 14.54 -0.38 -23.48
N ILE A 98 13.21 -0.20 -23.40
CA ILE A 98 12.55 0.85 -22.62
C ILE A 98 11.81 0.19 -21.46
N ALA A 99 11.82 0.84 -20.30
CA ALA A 99 11.02 0.45 -19.15
C ALA A 99 10.24 1.66 -18.62
N VAL A 100 9.04 1.38 -18.11
CA VAL A 100 8.13 2.38 -17.55
C VAL A 100 7.88 2.02 -16.09
N LEU A 101 8.19 2.94 -15.18
CA LEU A 101 7.82 2.81 -13.78
C LEU A 101 6.59 3.66 -13.51
N SER A 102 5.48 3.01 -13.17
CA SER A 102 4.29 3.71 -12.68
C SER A 102 4.37 3.89 -11.15
N SER A 103 3.28 4.33 -10.52
CA SER A 103 3.32 4.73 -9.11
C SER A 103 2.05 4.33 -8.36
N ALA A 104 2.25 3.77 -7.16
CA ALA A 104 1.17 3.51 -6.20
C ALA A 104 0.61 4.80 -5.55
N LYS A 105 1.16 5.97 -5.91
CA LYS A 105 0.65 7.29 -5.51
C LYS A 105 -0.18 7.96 -6.61
N CYS A 106 -0.16 7.41 -7.82
CA CYS A 106 -1.02 7.86 -8.92
C CYS A 106 -2.40 7.22 -8.81
N THR A 107 -3.37 7.82 -9.48
CA THR A 107 -4.73 7.28 -9.60
C THR A 107 -4.74 5.96 -10.38
N ASN A 108 -5.85 5.21 -10.28
CA ASN A 108 -6.02 3.98 -11.05
C ASN A 108 -6.06 4.26 -12.56
N GLU A 109 -6.67 5.37 -12.93
CA GLU A 109 -6.78 5.88 -14.30
C GLU A 109 -5.39 6.18 -14.87
N GLU A 110 -4.53 6.88 -14.12
CA GLU A 110 -3.15 7.16 -14.54
C GLU A 110 -2.31 5.90 -14.65
N ASN A 111 -2.41 4.96 -13.70
CA ASN A 111 -1.71 3.68 -13.79
C ASN A 111 -2.17 2.88 -15.03
N TYR A 112 -3.48 2.88 -15.32
CA TYR A 112 -4.02 2.27 -16.53
C TYR A 112 -3.49 2.96 -17.80
N LEU A 113 -3.43 4.29 -17.82
CA LEU A 113 -2.86 5.04 -18.95
C LEU A 113 -1.37 4.73 -19.14
N MET A 114 -0.60 4.63 -18.06
CA MET A 114 0.83 4.34 -18.13
C MET A 114 1.13 2.94 -18.68
N GLN A 115 0.40 1.90 -18.25
CA GLN A 115 0.57 0.56 -18.83
C GLN A 115 0.11 0.52 -20.29
N LYS A 116 -0.95 1.27 -20.64
CA LYS A 116 -1.45 1.35 -22.01
C LYS A 116 -0.43 2.05 -22.90
N PHE A 117 0.18 3.13 -22.42
CA PHE A 117 1.27 3.82 -23.11
C PHE A 117 2.46 2.88 -23.34
N ALA A 118 2.89 2.13 -22.33
CA ALA A 118 3.98 1.16 -22.47
C ALA A 118 3.66 0.09 -23.53
N ARG A 119 2.47 -0.53 -23.44
CA ARG A 119 2.11 -1.66 -24.30
C ARG A 119 1.69 -1.26 -25.71
N ALA A 120 0.82 -0.25 -25.83
CA ALA A 120 0.24 0.15 -27.11
C ALA A 120 1.07 1.18 -27.87
N CYS A 121 1.76 2.10 -27.17
CA CYS A 121 2.53 3.16 -27.84
C CYS A 121 4.02 2.78 -27.96
N LEU A 122 4.63 2.30 -26.88
CA LEU A 122 6.05 1.92 -26.87
C LEU A 122 6.27 0.50 -27.39
N GLY A 123 5.28 -0.39 -27.26
CA GLY A 123 5.36 -1.77 -27.73
C GLY A 123 6.15 -2.69 -26.81
N THR A 124 6.12 -2.44 -25.49
CA THR A 124 6.81 -3.26 -24.49
C THR A 124 5.89 -3.61 -23.31
N ASN A 125 6.15 -4.76 -22.69
CA ASN A 125 5.52 -5.15 -21.42
C ASN A 125 6.34 -4.74 -20.19
N ASN A 126 7.45 -4.03 -20.38
CA ASN A 126 8.31 -3.52 -19.31
C ASN A 126 7.62 -2.35 -18.57
N VAL A 127 6.58 -2.67 -17.82
CA VAL A 127 5.88 -1.76 -16.92
C VAL A 127 5.77 -2.39 -15.55
N ASP A 128 6.28 -1.70 -14.53
CA ASP A 128 6.23 -2.14 -13.13
C ASP A 128 6.08 -0.93 -12.18
N HIS A 129 5.92 -1.17 -10.89
CA HIS A 129 5.91 -0.13 -9.87
C HIS A 129 6.37 -0.68 -8.50
N CYS A 130 6.32 0.15 -7.46
CA CYS A 130 6.84 -0.19 -6.13
C CYS A 130 6.24 -1.45 -5.49
N ALA A 131 5.07 -1.94 -5.93
CA ALA A 131 4.52 -3.20 -5.41
C ALA A 131 5.44 -4.40 -5.63
N ARG A 132 6.36 -4.32 -6.61
CA ARG A 132 7.44 -5.30 -6.80
C ARG A 132 8.21 -5.59 -5.52
N LEU A 133 8.50 -4.54 -4.74
CA LEU A 133 9.37 -4.64 -3.57
C LEU A 133 8.66 -5.16 -2.32
N CYS A 134 7.36 -4.89 -2.18
CA CYS A 134 6.63 -5.16 -0.95
C CYS A 134 5.53 -6.22 -1.09
N HIS A 135 4.82 -6.27 -2.22
CA HIS A 135 3.59 -7.07 -2.36
C HIS A 135 3.71 -8.21 -3.38
N ALA A 136 4.71 -8.21 -4.26
CA ALA A 136 4.80 -9.24 -5.30
C ALA A 136 4.89 -10.67 -4.72
N SER A 137 5.63 -10.86 -3.63
CA SER A 137 5.74 -12.16 -2.96
C SER A 137 4.41 -12.61 -2.35
N THR A 138 3.67 -11.70 -1.70
CA THR A 138 2.36 -12.01 -1.12
C THR A 138 1.31 -12.29 -2.19
N VAL A 139 1.37 -11.59 -3.32
CA VAL A 139 0.49 -11.85 -4.47
C VAL A 139 0.69 -13.25 -5.00
N ILE A 140 1.94 -13.68 -5.19
CA ILE A 140 2.25 -15.04 -5.69
C ILE A 140 1.82 -16.09 -4.66
N GLY A 141 2.18 -15.92 -3.39
CA GLY A 141 1.80 -16.87 -2.33
C GLY A 141 0.29 -17.04 -2.21
N LEU A 142 -0.44 -15.93 -1.99
CA LEU A 142 -1.90 -15.99 -1.80
C LEU A 142 -2.64 -16.38 -3.08
N ALA A 143 -2.19 -15.95 -4.27
CA ALA A 143 -2.84 -16.40 -5.51
C ALA A 143 -2.67 -17.91 -5.74
N THR A 144 -1.54 -18.48 -5.32
CA THR A 144 -1.30 -19.93 -5.40
C THR A 144 -2.18 -20.68 -4.40
N THR A 145 -2.39 -20.14 -3.19
CA THR A 145 -3.16 -20.81 -2.13
C THR A 145 -4.68 -20.58 -2.22
N PHE A 146 -5.12 -19.38 -2.62
CA PHE A 146 -6.52 -18.94 -2.56
C PHE A 146 -7.07 -18.39 -3.88
N GLY A 147 -6.27 -18.39 -4.95
CA GLY A 147 -6.68 -17.84 -6.25
C GLY A 147 -6.68 -16.31 -6.36
N SER A 148 -6.35 -15.59 -5.28
CA SER A 148 -6.25 -14.13 -5.27
C SER A 148 -5.09 -13.64 -4.41
N GLY A 149 -4.37 -12.62 -4.89
CA GLY A 149 -3.30 -11.94 -4.16
C GLY A 149 -3.76 -10.82 -3.22
N ALA A 150 -5.07 -10.55 -3.17
CA ALA A 150 -5.65 -9.49 -2.36
C ALA A 150 -5.83 -9.93 -0.89
N MET A 151 -6.01 -8.94 0.00
CA MET A 151 -6.46 -9.21 1.37
C MET A 151 -7.80 -9.94 1.34
N THR A 152 -7.92 -11.06 2.07
CA THR A 152 -9.06 -11.98 2.00
C THR A 152 -10.33 -11.43 2.65
N ASN A 153 -10.18 -10.55 3.64
CA ASN A 153 -11.26 -9.96 4.41
C ASN A 153 -11.13 -8.43 4.41
N SER A 154 -12.19 -7.72 4.80
CA SER A 154 -12.20 -6.26 4.88
C SER A 154 -11.56 -5.75 6.19
N ILE A 155 -11.09 -4.50 6.17
CA ILE A 155 -10.54 -3.83 7.36
C ILE A 155 -11.55 -3.78 8.52
N ASN A 156 -12.85 -3.70 8.21
CA ASN A 156 -13.90 -3.61 9.22
C ASN A 156 -14.10 -4.93 9.98
N GLU A 157 -13.79 -6.07 9.37
CA GLU A 157 -13.93 -7.39 10.00
C GLU A 157 -12.88 -7.63 11.10
N ILE A 158 -11.76 -6.89 11.09
CA ILE A 158 -10.69 -6.99 12.10
C ILE A 158 -11.24 -6.75 13.51
N GLU A 159 -12.18 -5.81 13.66
CA GLU A 159 -12.76 -5.45 14.96
C GLU A 159 -13.65 -6.57 15.54
N GLY A 160 -14.10 -7.51 14.72
CA GLY A 160 -14.96 -8.63 15.11
C GLY A 160 -14.23 -9.95 15.33
N ALA A 161 -12.91 -10.01 15.17
CA ALA A 161 -12.14 -11.23 15.31
C ALA A 161 -11.97 -11.65 16.78
N ASP A 162 -12.11 -12.95 17.09
CA ASP A 162 -11.84 -13.50 18.42
C ASP A 162 -10.32 -13.56 18.71
N VAL A 163 -9.53 -13.83 17.67
CA VAL A 163 -8.07 -13.88 17.74
C VAL A 163 -7.48 -13.11 16.56
N ILE A 164 -6.51 -12.25 16.83
CA ILE A 164 -5.76 -11.51 15.80
C ILE A 164 -4.29 -11.92 15.91
N PHE A 165 -3.79 -12.59 14.87
CA PHE A 165 -2.38 -12.95 14.75
C PHE A 165 -1.65 -11.95 13.85
N ILE A 166 -0.76 -11.16 14.44
CA ILE A 166 0.05 -10.16 13.76
C ILE A 166 1.48 -10.69 13.65
N ILE A 167 1.90 -11.08 12.45
CA ILE A 167 3.26 -11.50 12.15
C ILE A 167 3.90 -10.54 11.15
N GLY A 168 5.11 -10.04 11.46
CA GLY A 168 5.87 -9.17 10.55
C GLY A 168 5.20 -7.83 10.20
N SER A 169 4.36 -7.28 11.08
CA SER A 169 3.62 -6.03 10.81
C SER A 169 3.60 -5.10 12.02
N ASN A 170 3.98 -3.83 11.80
CA ASN A 170 3.85 -2.75 12.78
C ASN A 170 2.64 -1.86 12.47
N THR A 171 1.44 -2.46 12.48
CA THR A 171 0.22 -1.84 11.96
C THR A 171 -0.17 -0.53 12.70
N THR A 172 0.13 -0.42 13.99
CA THR A 172 -0.12 0.80 14.78
C THR A 172 0.60 2.04 14.26
N GLU A 173 1.74 1.89 13.59
CA GLU A 173 2.50 3.01 13.01
C GLU A 173 2.29 3.12 11.49
N GLN A 174 2.33 1.99 10.79
CA GLN A 174 2.30 1.94 9.33
C GLN A 174 0.86 2.09 8.78
N HIS A 175 -0.12 1.57 9.52
CA HIS A 175 -1.54 1.57 9.14
C HIS A 175 -2.43 1.95 10.35
N PRO A 176 -2.34 3.19 10.88
CA PRO A 176 -2.94 3.52 12.19
C PRO A 176 -4.45 3.25 12.31
N LEU A 177 -5.20 3.28 11.21
CA LEU A 177 -6.63 2.94 11.23
C LEU A 177 -6.87 1.43 11.36
N ILE A 178 -5.99 0.59 10.77
CA ILE A 178 -6.00 -0.85 11.07
C ILE A 178 -5.56 -1.07 12.53
N GLY A 179 -4.54 -0.34 13.00
CA GLY A 179 -4.17 -0.33 14.41
C GLY A 179 -5.33 -0.02 15.36
N ASP A 180 -6.11 1.02 15.08
CA ASP A 180 -7.34 1.36 15.82
C ASP A 180 -8.34 0.19 15.84
N ARG A 181 -8.55 -0.52 14.71
CA ARG A 181 -9.41 -1.72 14.67
C ARG A 181 -8.89 -2.84 15.58
N VAL A 182 -7.59 -3.09 15.59
CA VAL A 182 -6.97 -4.08 16.51
C VAL A 182 -7.18 -3.68 17.96
N LEU A 183 -6.96 -2.40 18.32
CA LEU A 183 -7.15 -1.92 19.68
C LEU A 183 -8.60 -2.04 20.15
N ARG A 184 -9.58 -1.80 19.26
CA ARG A 184 -11.00 -2.01 19.55
C ARG A 184 -11.37 -3.48 19.68
N ALA A 185 -10.75 -4.37 18.91
CA ALA A 185 -10.93 -5.80 19.09
C ALA A 185 -10.46 -6.21 20.50
N ILE A 186 -9.32 -5.69 20.97
CA ILE A 186 -8.83 -5.91 22.34
C ILE A 186 -9.87 -5.45 23.37
N THR A 187 -10.48 -4.28 23.21
CA THR A 187 -11.50 -3.81 24.17
C THR A 187 -12.78 -4.65 24.16
N LYS A 188 -13.03 -5.39 23.08
CA LYS A 188 -14.12 -6.39 22.97
C LYS A 188 -13.72 -7.78 23.47
N GLY A 189 -12.48 -7.98 23.89
CA GLY A 189 -11.99 -9.24 24.45
C GLY A 189 -11.18 -10.12 23.48
N ALA A 190 -10.89 -9.64 22.27
CA ALA A 190 -10.08 -10.38 21.31
C ALA A 190 -8.67 -10.68 21.87
N LYS A 191 -8.17 -11.88 21.60
CA LYS A 191 -6.78 -12.23 21.90
C LYS A 191 -5.88 -11.76 20.77
N VAL A 192 -4.92 -10.89 21.09
CA VAL A 192 -3.94 -10.43 20.11
C VAL A 192 -2.63 -11.17 20.35
N ILE A 193 -2.10 -11.81 19.32
CA ILE A 193 -0.80 -12.46 19.32
C ILE A 193 0.10 -11.70 18.36
N VAL A 194 1.28 -11.29 18.80
CA VAL A 194 2.25 -10.56 17.97
C VAL A 194 3.53 -11.37 17.83
N ALA A 195 3.90 -11.71 16.61
CA ALA A 195 5.17 -12.33 16.24
C ALA A 195 6.03 -11.28 15.50
N ASP A 196 6.97 -10.69 16.23
CA ASP A 196 7.89 -9.68 15.70
C ASP A 196 9.19 -9.70 16.52
N PRO A 197 10.39 -9.66 15.89
CA PRO A 197 11.66 -9.58 16.62
C PRO A 197 11.80 -8.31 17.47
N ARG A 198 10.96 -7.29 17.24
CA ARG A 198 10.95 -6.02 17.97
C ARG A 198 9.66 -5.86 18.77
N GLN A 199 9.77 -5.24 19.94
CA GLN A 199 8.61 -4.93 20.77
C GLN A 199 7.94 -3.63 20.29
N THR A 200 7.12 -3.75 19.25
CA THR A 200 6.30 -2.65 18.68
C THR A 200 5.22 -2.16 19.64
N GLN A 201 4.52 -1.07 19.32
CA GLN A 201 3.44 -0.55 20.17
C GLN A 201 2.31 -1.58 20.35
N VAL A 202 1.90 -2.26 19.27
CA VAL A 202 0.89 -3.32 19.35
C VAL A 202 1.36 -4.53 20.15
N ALA A 203 2.66 -4.86 20.12
CA ALA A 203 3.23 -5.95 20.92
C ALA A 203 3.12 -5.69 22.44
N LYS A 204 3.16 -4.43 22.88
CA LYS A 204 3.01 -4.07 24.30
C LYS A 204 1.59 -4.28 24.82
N LEU A 205 0.62 -4.40 23.91
CA LEU A 205 -0.81 -4.56 24.21
C LEU A 205 -1.30 -5.98 23.87
N SER A 206 -0.41 -6.85 23.37
CA SER A 206 -0.79 -8.19 22.96
C SER A 206 -0.95 -9.13 24.16
N SER A 207 -1.83 -10.12 24.01
CA SER A 207 -1.99 -11.22 24.97
C SER A 207 -0.78 -12.14 24.98
N LEU A 208 -0.12 -12.29 23.83
CA LEU A 208 1.09 -13.07 23.67
C LEU A 208 2.04 -12.32 22.72
N TYR A 209 3.31 -12.24 23.12
CA TYR A 209 4.37 -11.66 22.30
C TYR A 209 5.44 -12.70 22.03
N LEU A 210 5.61 -13.04 20.75
CA LEU A 210 6.55 -14.03 20.25
C LEU A 210 7.74 -13.30 19.61
N MET A 211 8.80 -13.11 20.40
CA MET A 211 10.05 -12.53 19.92
C MET A 211 10.90 -13.59 19.20
N HIS A 212 10.46 -13.99 18.00
CA HIS A 212 11.23 -14.91 17.16
C HIS A 212 12.42 -14.20 16.50
N LYS A 213 13.41 -14.96 16.03
CA LYS A 213 14.58 -14.38 15.36
C LYS A 213 14.18 -13.84 13.97
N PRO A 214 14.80 -12.75 13.48
CA PRO A 214 14.61 -12.31 12.11
C PRO A 214 14.88 -13.46 11.11
N GLY A 215 13.95 -13.69 10.19
CA GLY A 215 14.05 -14.75 9.17
C GLY A 215 13.64 -16.15 9.65
N SER A 216 13.12 -16.30 10.88
CA SER A 216 12.66 -17.59 11.40
C SER A 216 11.14 -17.80 11.30
N ASP A 217 10.45 -17.01 10.48
CA ASP A 217 8.98 -17.00 10.34
C ASP A 217 8.44 -18.38 9.92
N VAL A 218 9.09 -19.04 8.95
CA VAL A 218 8.70 -20.38 8.49
C VAL A 218 8.84 -21.43 9.59
N ALA A 219 9.89 -21.34 10.42
CA ALA A 219 10.08 -22.26 11.54
C ALA A 219 8.98 -22.10 12.59
N LEU A 220 8.57 -20.84 12.88
CA LEU A 220 7.45 -20.54 13.77
C LEU A 220 6.14 -21.12 13.21
N LEU A 221 5.83 -20.85 11.94
CA LEU A 221 4.60 -21.33 11.30
C LEU A 221 4.54 -22.86 11.22
N ASN A 222 5.65 -23.52 10.87
CA ASN A 222 5.71 -24.99 10.86
C ASN A 222 5.55 -25.60 12.26
N GLY A 223 6.09 -24.95 13.29
CA GLY A 223 5.87 -25.36 14.67
C GLY A 223 4.40 -25.26 15.09
N MET A 224 3.73 -24.16 14.71
CA MET A 224 2.29 -23.99 14.95
C MET A 224 1.47 -25.06 14.22
N MET A 225 1.75 -25.30 12.93
CA MET A 225 1.05 -26.33 12.15
C MET A 225 1.25 -27.73 12.73
N ASN A 226 2.47 -28.05 13.19
CA ASN A 226 2.75 -29.33 13.84
C ASN A 226 1.85 -29.54 15.06
N VAL A 227 1.78 -28.56 15.97
CA VAL A 227 0.92 -28.64 17.17
C VAL A 227 -0.55 -28.80 16.80
N ILE A 228 -1.06 -27.98 15.85
CA ILE A 228 -2.45 -28.04 15.39
C ILE A 228 -2.81 -29.47 14.96
N ILE A 229 -1.97 -30.08 14.12
CA ILE A 229 -2.21 -31.42 13.56
C ILE A 229 -2.03 -32.52 14.63
N THR A 230 -0.97 -32.46 15.43
CA THR A 230 -0.68 -33.53 16.40
C THR A 230 -1.67 -33.56 17.55
N GLU A 231 -2.28 -32.43 17.88
CA GLU A 231 -3.30 -32.32 18.92
C GLU A 231 -4.74 -32.42 18.37
N GLY A 232 -4.92 -32.50 17.05
CA GLY A 232 -6.23 -32.66 16.41
C GLY A 232 -7.11 -31.40 16.50
N LEU A 233 -6.51 -30.21 16.43
CA LEU A 233 -7.16 -28.91 16.57
C LEU A 233 -7.63 -28.34 15.21
N GLU A 234 -7.28 -28.97 14.10
CA GLU A 234 -7.67 -28.55 12.76
C GLU A 234 -9.16 -28.76 12.48
N ASP A 235 -9.71 -27.93 11.59
CA ASP A 235 -11.05 -28.13 11.04
C ASP A 235 -11.00 -29.20 9.94
N LYS A 236 -11.22 -30.45 10.33
CA LYS A 236 -11.16 -31.62 9.44
C LYS A 236 -12.20 -31.58 8.34
N GLU A 237 -13.39 -31.05 8.61
CA GLU A 237 -14.49 -30.96 7.64
C GLU A 237 -14.13 -29.93 6.57
N PHE A 238 -13.68 -28.74 6.98
CA PHE A 238 -13.22 -27.71 6.05
C PHE A 238 -12.05 -28.20 5.19
N ILE A 239 -11.07 -28.89 5.79
CA ILE A 239 -9.93 -29.44 5.04
C ILE A 239 -10.41 -30.43 3.97
N ALA A 240 -11.31 -31.35 4.32
CA ALA A 240 -11.81 -32.36 3.39
C ALA A 240 -12.62 -31.75 2.23
N GLU A 241 -13.37 -30.68 2.48
CA GLU A 241 -14.30 -30.10 1.50
C GLU A 241 -13.72 -28.95 0.68
N ARG A 242 -12.72 -28.22 1.19
CA ARG A 242 -12.32 -26.90 0.68
C ARG A 242 -10.82 -26.76 0.43
N THR A 243 -10.03 -27.82 0.63
CA THR A 243 -8.56 -27.77 0.46
C THR A 243 -8.04 -28.95 -0.37
N GLU A 244 -6.80 -28.85 -0.84
CA GLU A 244 -6.05 -29.91 -1.51
C GLU A 244 -4.58 -29.89 -1.02
N GLY A 245 -3.89 -31.05 -1.09
CA GLY A 245 -2.50 -31.20 -0.64
C GLY A 245 -2.27 -32.38 0.29
#